data_AF-A0A848BZP3-F1
#
_entry.id   AF-A0A848BZP3-F1
#
_cell.length_a   1.000
_cell.length_b   1.000
_cell.length_c   1.000
_cell.angle_alpha   90.00
_cell.angle_beta   90.00
_cell.angle_gamma   90.00
#
_symmetry.space_group_name_H-M   'P 1'
#
loop_
_entity.id
_entity.type
_entity.pdbx_description
1 polymer ?
#
loop_
_entity_poly.entity_id
_entity_poly.type
_entity_poly.pdbx_seq_one_letter_code
_entity_poly.pdbx_strand_id
1 'polypeptide(L)'
;MNNQNVYLKKLTFTAIFIALGVLLAPLVSFPFGGARVFPLQHLINVLLAVLLGWRYSVAGAFCISSIRIALGVGTILAYPGSMIGACLSGILYKKTGSIWGAVVGEIFGTGILGGLVAYPLAAFILDSKAVALWFFVVAFLPNTFIGAICGAVFLKIIPLKRMVEDMLKR
;
A
#
# COMPACT_ATOMS: atom_id res chain seq x y z
N MET A 1 -20.40 -16.00 16.21
CA MET A 1 -19.04 -16.53 15.91
C MET A 1 -18.11 -16.24 17.07
N ASN A 2 -17.20 -17.17 17.39
CA ASN A 2 -16.09 -16.85 18.28
C ASN A 2 -15.24 -15.75 17.62
N ASN A 3 -14.97 -14.65 18.32
CA ASN A 3 -14.20 -13.52 17.78
C ASN A 3 -12.84 -13.97 17.22
N GLN A 4 -12.26 -15.04 17.78
CA GLN A 4 -11.03 -15.66 17.31
C GLN A 4 -11.09 -16.11 15.84
N ASN A 5 -12.21 -16.68 15.39
CA ASN A 5 -12.37 -17.15 14.00
C ASN A 5 -12.39 -15.99 13.00
N VAL A 6 -13.00 -14.85 13.37
CA VAL A 6 -13.03 -13.64 12.53
C VAL A 6 -11.62 -13.08 12.39
N TYR A 7 -10.86 -12.97 13.49
CA TYR A 7 -9.48 -12.47 13.44
C TYR A 7 -8.57 -13.36 12.61
N LEU A 8 -8.67 -14.68 12.77
CA LEU A 8 -7.92 -15.64 11.96
C LEU A 8 -8.21 -15.46 10.47
N LYS A 9 -9.48 -15.34 10.08
CA LYS A 9 -9.84 -15.10 8.66
C LYS A 9 -9.25 -13.80 8.12
N LYS A 10 -9.31 -12.70 8.88
CA LYS A 10 -8.69 -11.43 8.46
C LYS A 10 -7.18 -11.55 8.32
N LEU A 11 -6.52 -12.26 9.24
CA LEU A 11 -5.09 -12.58 9.14
C LEU A 11 -4.80 -13.40 7.88
N THR A 12 -5.59 -14.43 7.59
CA THR A 12 -5.44 -15.26 6.39
C THR A 12 -5.59 -14.45 5.11
N PHE A 13 -6.62 -13.60 4.99
CA PHE A 13 -6.74 -12.71 3.82
C PHE A 13 -5.56 -11.77 3.68
N THR A 14 -5.10 -11.19 4.79
CA THR A 14 -3.93 -10.31 4.80
C THR A 14 -2.68 -11.07 4.32
N ALA A 15 -2.47 -12.29 4.80
CA ALA A 15 -1.35 -13.14 4.38
C ALA A 15 -1.40 -13.50 2.89
N ILE A 16 -2.59 -13.80 2.34
CA ILE A 16 -2.77 -14.05 0.91
C ILE A 16 -2.39 -12.81 0.09
N PHE A 17 -2.85 -11.62 0.48
CA PHE A 17 -2.47 -10.37 -0.19
C PHE A 17 -0.97 -10.08 -0.06
N ILE A 18 -0.36 -10.35 1.09
CA ILE A 18 1.09 -10.23 1.28
C ILE A 18 1.82 -11.17 0.32
N ALA A 19 1.43 -12.44 0.25
CA ALA A 19 2.03 -13.42 -0.65
C ALA A 19 1.93 -12.99 -2.13
N LEU A 20 0.76 -12.50 -2.55
CA LEU A 20 0.56 -11.95 -3.90
C LEU A 20 1.48 -10.75 -4.16
N GLY A 21 1.55 -9.81 -3.22
CA GLY A 21 2.42 -8.63 -3.33
C GLY A 21 3.90 -9.00 -3.45
N VAL A 22 4.35 -9.99 -2.68
CA VAL A 22 5.75 -10.45 -2.73
C VAL A 22 6.05 -11.22 -4.02
N LEU A 23 5.18 -12.16 -4.42
CA LEU A 23 5.37 -12.96 -5.64
C LEU A 23 5.39 -12.11 -6.91
N LEU A 24 4.56 -11.08 -6.98
CA LEU A 24 4.46 -10.21 -8.15
C LEU A 24 5.48 -9.06 -8.14
N ALA A 25 6.13 -8.80 -7.01
CA ALA A 25 7.09 -7.70 -6.88
C ALA A 25 8.25 -7.78 -7.89
N PRO A 26 8.89 -8.93 -8.16
CA PRO A 26 9.97 -9.01 -9.15
C PRO A 26 9.49 -8.72 -10.59
N LEU A 27 8.22 -8.97 -10.90
CA LEU A 27 7.66 -8.85 -12.25
C LEU A 27 7.15 -7.45 -12.56
N VAL A 28 6.72 -6.70 -11.54
CA VAL A 28 6.01 -5.41 -11.70
C VAL A 28 6.67 -4.29 -10.88
N SER A 29 7.94 -4.45 -10.48
CA SER A 29 8.72 -3.37 -9.87
C SER A 29 9.58 -2.66 -10.90
N PHE A 30 9.54 -1.33 -10.91
CA PHE A 30 10.32 -0.51 -11.83
C PHE A 30 11.31 0.36 -11.05
N PRO A 31 12.57 0.49 -11.50
CA PRO A 31 13.49 1.46 -10.92
C PRO A 31 13.07 2.87 -11.35
N PHE A 32 12.80 3.74 -10.39
CA PHE A 32 12.54 5.14 -10.64
C PHE A 32 13.15 5.99 -9.54
N GLY A 33 14.11 6.83 -9.90
CA GLY A 33 14.69 7.81 -8.99
C GLY A 33 15.36 7.26 -7.74
N GLY A 34 16.13 6.18 -7.88
CA GLY A 34 16.81 5.53 -6.74
C GLY A 34 15.87 4.69 -5.85
N ALA A 35 14.57 4.69 -6.12
CA ALA A 35 13.58 3.82 -5.49
C ALA A 35 13.05 2.78 -6.48
N ARG A 36 12.53 1.66 -5.97
CA ARG A 36 11.79 0.67 -6.78
C ARG A 36 10.30 0.79 -6.53
N VAL A 37 9.61 1.41 -7.48
CA VAL A 37 8.17 1.65 -7.44
C VAL A 37 7.42 0.36 -7.83
N PHE A 38 6.32 0.09 -7.13
CA PHE A 38 5.54 -1.15 -7.30
C PHE A 38 4.04 -0.82 -7.26
N PRO A 39 3.38 -0.63 -8.42
CA PRO A 39 1.99 -0.18 -8.47
C PRO A 39 1.02 -1.13 -7.77
N LEU A 40 1.30 -2.44 -7.83
CA LEU A 40 0.47 -3.46 -7.19
C LEU A 40 0.47 -3.35 -5.65
N GLN A 41 1.49 -2.72 -5.06
CA GLN A 41 1.49 -2.45 -3.61
C GLN A 41 0.33 -1.53 -3.24
N HIS A 42 0.15 -0.44 -3.98
CA HIS A 42 -0.90 0.55 -3.74
C HIS A 42 -2.29 -0.02 -4.00
N LEU A 43 -2.39 -0.88 -5.03
CA LEU A 43 -3.60 -1.68 -5.27
C LEU A 43 -3.94 -2.52 -4.03
N ILE A 44 -2.99 -3.31 -3.54
CA ILE A 44 -3.19 -4.18 -2.36
C ILE A 44 -3.53 -3.37 -1.11
N ASN A 45 -2.86 -2.23 -0.89
CA ASN A 45 -3.14 -1.34 0.24
C ASN A 45 -4.58 -0.85 0.23
N VAL A 46 -5.10 -0.43 -0.93
CA VAL A 46 -6.51 -0.01 -1.10
C VAL A 46 -7.46 -1.19 -0.85
N LEU A 47 -7.16 -2.38 -1.38
CA LEU A 47 -7.97 -3.58 -1.11
C LEU A 47 -8.03 -3.89 0.39
N LEU A 48 -6.87 -3.98 1.06
CA LEU A 48 -6.80 -4.27 2.49
C LEU A 48 -7.47 -3.18 3.33
N ALA A 49 -7.33 -1.91 2.94
CA ALA A 49 -7.96 -0.78 3.60
C ALA A 49 -9.48 -0.86 3.55
N VAL A 50 -10.05 -1.19 2.39
CA VAL A 50 -11.49 -1.30 2.17
C VAL A 50 -12.08 -2.56 2.79
N LEU A 51 -11.39 -3.70 2.68
CA LEU A 51 -11.90 -5.02 3.07
C LEU A 51 -11.70 -5.31 4.56
N LEU A 52 -10.53 -4.96 5.11
CA LEU A 52 -10.11 -5.40 6.45
C LEU A 52 -9.86 -4.24 7.41
N GLY A 53 -9.59 -3.04 6.88
CA GLY A 53 -9.36 -1.80 7.63
C GLY A 53 -7.89 -1.43 7.77
N TRP A 54 -7.64 -0.25 8.33
CA TRP A 54 -6.31 0.38 8.39
C TRP A 54 -5.23 -0.50 9.04
N ARG A 55 -5.55 -1.22 10.12
CA ARG A 55 -4.56 -2.06 10.85
C ARG A 55 -3.98 -3.15 9.95
N TYR A 56 -4.83 -3.82 9.18
CA TYR A 56 -4.44 -4.90 8.27
C TYR A 56 -3.78 -4.37 7.01
N SER A 57 -4.23 -3.22 6.50
CA SER A 57 -3.56 -2.55 5.38
C SER A 57 -2.14 -2.13 5.73
N VAL A 58 -1.93 -1.51 6.89
CA VAL A 58 -0.58 -1.11 7.37
C VAL A 58 0.30 -2.33 7.63
N ALA A 59 -0.23 -3.36 8.29
CA ALA A 59 0.52 -4.60 8.50
C ALA A 59 0.89 -5.29 7.18
N GLY A 60 -0.03 -5.34 6.22
CA GLY A 60 0.23 -5.86 4.88
C GLY A 60 1.32 -5.08 4.16
N ALA A 61 1.21 -3.74 4.14
CA ALA A 61 2.21 -2.84 3.56
C ALA A 61 3.60 -3.04 4.18
N PHE A 62 3.66 -3.14 5.51
CA PHE A 62 4.89 -3.40 6.26
C PHE A 62 5.51 -4.74 5.86
N CYS A 63 4.73 -5.83 5.86
CA CYS A 63 5.23 -7.16 5.52
C CYS A 63 5.70 -7.25 4.06
N ILE A 64 4.89 -6.77 3.11
CA ILE A 64 5.26 -6.75 1.68
C ILE A 64 6.56 -5.98 1.50
N SER A 65 6.65 -4.76 2.06
CA SER A 65 7.82 -3.91 1.87
C SER A 65 9.07 -4.50 2.52
N SER A 66 8.95 -5.11 3.70
CA SER A 66 10.06 -5.75 4.41
C SER A 66 10.61 -6.93 3.64
N ILE A 67 9.72 -7.81 3.17
CA ILE A 67 10.11 -8.99 2.39
C ILE A 67 10.72 -8.56 1.05
N ARG A 68 10.14 -7.56 0.38
CA ARG A 68 10.71 -7.03 -0.87
C ARG A 68 12.13 -6.49 -0.66
N ILE A 69 12.39 -5.78 0.43
CA ILE A 69 13.75 -5.31 0.76
C ILE A 69 14.69 -6.49 1.01
N ALA A 70 14.27 -7.48 1.79
CA ALA A 70 15.08 -8.67 2.07
C ALA A 70 15.41 -9.48 0.81
N LEU A 71 14.50 -9.54 -0.17
CA LEU A 71 14.70 -10.18 -1.47
C LEU A 71 15.50 -9.32 -2.47
N GLY A 72 15.93 -8.12 -2.09
CA GLY A 72 16.65 -7.21 -3.00
C GLY A 72 15.81 -6.64 -4.14
N VAL A 73 14.46 -6.79 -4.07
CA VAL A 73 13.51 -6.27 -5.08
C VAL A 73 12.85 -4.95 -4.68
N GLY A 74 12.93 -4.61 -3.40
CA GLY A 74 12.45 -3.34 -2.83
C GLY A 74 13.59 -2.38 -2.49
N THR A 75 13.22 -1.16 -2.10
CA THR A 75 14.16 -0.12 -1.66
C THR A 75 13.69 0.48 -0.35
N ILE A 76 14.62 0.77 0.55
CA ILE A 76 14.35 1.41 1.84
C ILE A 76 13.63 2.76 1.67
N LEU A 77 13.90 3.49 0.58
CA LEU A 77 13.28 4.79 0.29
C LEU A 77 11.76 4.73 0.07
N ALA A 78 11.26 3.66 -0.55
CA ALA A 78 9.83 3.48 -0.81
C ALA A 78 9.06 2.91 0.40
N TYR A 79 9.79 2.51 1.44
CA TYR A 79 9.25 1.82 2.62
C TYR A 79 8.27 2.73 3.38
N PRO A 80 8.65 3.92 3.89
CA PRO A 80 7.78 4.73 4.76
C PRO A 80 6.49 5.16 4.05
N GLY A 81 6.59 5.53 2.77
CA GLY A 81 5.47 5.98 1.98
C GLY A 81 4.36 4.93 1.83
N SER A 82 4.71 3.64 1.78
CA SER A 82 3.69 2.60 1.72
C SER A 82 2.89 2.47 3.01
N MET A 83 3.52 2.59 4.17
CA MET A 83 2.81 2.45 5.45
C MET A 83 1.94 3.67 5.72
N ILE A 84 2.44 4.87 5.37
CA ILE A 84 1.67 6.11 5.49
C ILE A 84 0.46 6.08 4.54
N GLY A 85 0.67 5.68 3.28
CA GLY A 85 -0.40 5.48 2.29
C GLY A 85 -1.46 4.51 2.79
N ALA A 86 -1.06 3.29 3.16
CA ALA A 86 -1.96 2.25 3.66
C ALA A 86 -2.78 2.70 4.90
N CYS A 87 -2.12 3.42 5.80
CA CYS A 87 -2.76 3.97 7.00
C CYS A 87 -3.83 5.00 6.62
N LEU A 88 -3.48 5.99 5.81
CA LEU A 88 -4.40 7.03 5.38
C LEU A 88 -5.53 6.50 4.51
N SER A 89 -5.25 5.53 3.62
CA SER A 89 -6.25 4.81 2.84
C SER A 89 -7.32 4.19 3.75
N GLY A 90 -6.89 3.44 4.78
CA GLY A 90 -7.82 2.84 5.73
C GLY A 90 -8.57 3.85 6.61
N ILE A 91 -7.92 4.94 7.03
CA ILE A 91 -8.55 5.99 7.86
C ILE A 91 -9.59 6.77 7.06
N LEU A 92 -9.25 7.22 5.85
CA LEU A 92 -10.17 7.98 5.01
C LEU A 92 -11.33 7.11 4.54
N TYR A 93 -11.11 5.84 4.20
CA TYR A 93 -12.21 4.91 3.93
C TYR A 93 -13.13 4.76 5.14
N LYS A 94 -12.58 4.58 6.34
CA LYS A 94 -13.39 4.48 7.57
C LYS A 94 -14.22 5.74 7.84
N LYS A 95 -13.68 6.93 7.54
CA LYS A 95 -14.37 8.21 7.75
C LYS A 95 -15.42 8.51 6.68
N THR A 96 -15.15 8.17 5.42
CA THR A 96 -15.99 8.54 4.27
C THR A 96 -16.97 7.45 3.86
N GLY A 97 -16.71 6.19 4.21
CA GLY A 97 -17.43 5.03 3.71
C GLY A 97 -17.22 4.76 2.20
N SER A 98 -16.36 5.52 1.53
CA SER A 98 -16.21 5.52 0.08
C SER A 98 -14.87 4.94 -0.36
N ILE A 99 -14.89 4.05 -1.37
CA ILE A 99 -13.67 3.51 -2.00
C ILE A 99 -12.76 4.64 -2.46
N TRP A 100 -13.33 5.75 -2.95
CA TRP A 100 -12.57 6.92 -3.37
C TRP A 100 -11.85 7.61 -2.20
N GLY A 101 -12.39 7.54 -0.99
CA GLY A 101 -11.68 7.99 0.21
C GLY A 101 -10.41 7.17 0.46
N ALA A 102 -10.45 5.86 0.24
CA ALA A 102 -9.27 5.00 0.31
C ALA A 102 -8.23 5.36 -0.77
N VAL A 103 -8.69 5.57 -2.01
CA VAL A 103 -7.81 5.97 -3.14
C VAL A 103 -7.10 7.29 -2.84
N VAL A 104 -7.84 8.31 -2.40
CA VAL A 104 -7.26 9.61 -2.06
C VAL A 104 -6.27 9.47 -0.89
N GLY A 105 -6.60 8.67 0.12
CA GLY A 105 -5.70 8.40 1.24
C GLY A 105 -4.40 7.75 0.80
N GLU A 106 -4.45 6.77 -0.10
CA GLU A 106 -3.26 6.12 -0.65
C GLU A 106 -2.41 7.09 -1.48
N ILE A 107 -3.03 7.82 -2.41
CA ILE A 107 -2.32 8.76 -3.30
C ILE A 107 -1.66 9.87 -2.51
N PHE A 108 -2.39 10.49 -1.58
CA PHE A 108 -1.87 11.55 -0.74
C PHE A 108 -0.81 11.03 0.23
N GLY A 109 -1.06 9.87 0.85
CA GLY A 109 -0.18 9.31 1.86
C GLY A 109 1.14 8.78 1.29
N THR A 110 1.12 8.06 0.17
CA THR A 110 2.37 7.61 -0.46
C THR A 110 3.00 8.70 -1.31
N GLY A 111 2.23 9.34 -2.17
CA GLY A 111 2.76 10.30 -3.15
C GLY A 111 3.33 11.54 -2.49
N ILE A 112 2.56 12.17 -1.60
CA ILE A 112 2.95 13.44 -0.98
C ILE A 112 3.70 13.17 0.33
N LEU A 113 3.02 12.61 1.34
CA LEU A 113 3.66 12.42 2.66
C LEU A 113 4.83 11.42 2.59
N GLY A 114 4.67 10.34 1.83
CA GLY A 114 5.71 9.35 1.61
C GLY A 114 6.93 9.91 0.88
N GLY A 115 6.72 10.73 -0.15
CA GLY A 115 7.80 11.44 -0.84
C GLY A 115 8.55 12.41 0.08
N LEU A 116 7.82 13.16 0.90
CA LEU A 116 8.40 14.07 1.90
C LEU A 116 9.21 13.32 2.97
N VAL A 117 8.73 12.17 3.44
CA VAL A 117 9.45 11.34 4.42
C VAL A 117 10.60 10.54 3.80
N ALA A 118 10.55 10.26 2.50
CA ALA A 118 11.66 9.64 1.79
C ALA A 118 12.86 10.58 1.64
N TYR A 119 12.63 11.91 1.61
CA TYR A 119 13.70 12.91 1.52
C TYR A 119 14.76 12.82 2.63
N PRO A 120 14.44 12.87 3.94
CA PRO A 120 15.46 12.77 4.98
C PRO A 120 16.21 11.43 4.93
N LEU A 121 15.51 10.35 4.55
CA LEU A 121 16.10 9.03 4.40
C LEU A 121 17.08 8.98 3.22
N ALA A 122 16.72 9.60 2.10
CA ALA A 122 17.57 9.75 0.94
C ALA A 122 18.75 10.67 1.20
N ALA A 123 18.56 11.80 1.89
CA ALA A 123 19.63 12.73 2.24
C ALA A 123 20.69 12.07 3.14
N PHE A 124 20.26 11.18 4.04
CA PHE A 124 21.17 10.40 4.88
C PHE A 124 21.96 9.33 4.08
N ILE A 125 21.34 8.73 3.06
CA ILE A 125 21.94 7.62 2.31
C ILE A 125 22.73 8.09 1.07
N LEU A 126 22.31 9.18 0.42
CA LEU A 126 22.78 9.61 -0.91
C LEU A 126 23.54 10.95 -0.90
N ASP A 127 23.72 11.59 0.26
CA ASP A 127 24.45 12.86 0.48
C ASP A 127 24.08 14.03 -0.46
N SER A 128 22.86 14.02 -1.03
CA SER A 128 22.36 15.06 -1.95
C SER A 128 21.08 15.69 -1.42
N LYS A 129 21.17 16.96 -0.98
CA LYS A 129 20.21 17.59 -0.04
C LYS A 129 19.15 18.52 -0.68
N ALA A 130 19.16 18.83 -1.98
CA ALA A 130 18.23 19.85 -2.50
C ALA A 130 17.27 19.36 -3.60
N VAL A 131 17.73 18.48 -4.49
CA VAL A 131 16.93 18.01 -5.64
C VAL A 131 15.98 16.86 -5.26
N ALA A 132 16.25 16.17 -4.14
CA ALA A 132 15.61 14.92 -3.77
C ALA A 132 14.13 15.05 -3.33
N LEU A 133 13.72 16.13 -2.67
CA LEU A 133 12.38 16.20 -2.04
C LEU A 133 11.24 16.18 -3.07
N TRP A 134 11.25 17.11 -4.03
CA TRP A 134 10.23 17.15 -5.07
C TRP A 134 10.36 15.99 -6.05
N PHE A 135 11.58 15.48 -6.22
CA PHE A 135 11.85 14.34 -7.08
C PHE A 135 11.13 13.07 -6.61
N PHE A 136 11.14 12.75 -5.31
CA PHE A 136 10.41 11.58 -4.80
C PHE A 136 8.89 11.73 -4.87
N VAL A 137 8.37 12.95 -4.67
CA VAL A 137 6.93 13.21 -4.85
C VAL A 137 6.51 12.99 -6.30
N VAL A 138 7.26 13.53 -7.26
CA VAL A 138 7.04 13.32 -8.69
C VAL A 138 7.22 11.85 -9.09
N ALA A 139 8.15 11.14 -8.46
CA ALA A 139 8.37 9.71 -8.67
C ALA A 139 7.22 8.83 -8.18
N PHE A 140 6.71 9.09 -6.98
CA PHE A 140 5.75 8.22 -6.33
C PHE A 140 4.32 8.46 -6.80
N LEU A 141 3.96 9.71 -7.14
CA LEU A 141 2.60 10.11 -7.51
C LEU A 141 2.01 9.29 -8.68
N PRO A 142 2.68 9.14 -9.85
CA PRO A 142 2.13 8.36 -10.95
C PRO A 142 1.89 6.89 -10.57
N ASN A 143 2.84 6.31 -9.82
CA ASN A 143 2.78 4.92 -9.41
C ASN A 143 1.62 4.65 -8.43
N THR A 144 1.47 5.51 -7.41
CA THR A 144 0.36 5.39 -6.46
C THR A 144 -0.99 5.69 -7.11
N PHE A 145 -1.04 6.65 -8.04
CA PHE A 145 -2.26 6.95 -8.79
C PHE A 145 -2.73 5.72 -9.58
N ILE A 146 -1.86 5.14 -10.40
CA ILE A 146 -2.19 3.95 -11.21
C ILE A 146 -2.62 2.79 -10.29
N GLY A 147 -1.82 2.47 -9.27
CA GLY A 147 -2.10 1.35 -8.38
C GLY A 147 -3.42 1.52 -7.60
N ALA A 148 -3.65 2.70 -7.03
CA ALA A 148 -4.84 2.99 -6.24
C ALA A 148 -6.12 3.00 -7.09
N ILE A 149 -6.06 3.58 -8.30
CA ILE A 149 -7.19 3.56 -9.24
C ILE A 149 -7.50 2.12 -9.68
N CYS A 150 -6.49 1.32 -10.01
CA CYS A 150 -6.69 -0.10 -10.32
C CYS A 150 -7.35 -0.85 -9.16
N GLY A 151 -6.96 -0.57 -7.91
CA GLY A 151 -7.61 -1.13 -6.72
C GLY A 151 -9.09 -0.77 -6.61
N ALA A 152 -9.45 0.49 -6.90
CA ALA A 152 -10.84 0.91 -6.89
C ALA A 152 -11.67 0.28 -8.02
N VAL A 153 -11.10 0.16 -9.21
CA VAL A 153 -11.73 -0.52 -10.35
C VAL A 153 -11.95 -2.00 -10.01
N PHE A 154 -10.94 -2.67 -9.44
CA PHE A 154 -11.04 -4.07 -9.02
C PHE A 154 -12.16 -4.30 -8.00
N LEU A 155 -12.29 -3.42 -6.99
CA LEU A 155 -13.36 -3.47 -5.98
C LEU A 155 -14.75 -3.18 -6.53
N LYS A 156 -14.85 -2.47 -7.67
CA LYS A 156 -16.14 -2.18 -8.33
C LYS A 156 -16.58 -3.29 -9.27
N ILE A 157 -15.64 -3.91 -9.97
CA ILE A 157 -15.93 -4.99 -10.93
C ILE A 157 -16.25 -6.29 -10.19
N ILE A 158 -15.49 -6.59 -9.13
CA ILE A 158 -15.63 -7.83 -8.37
C ILE A 158 -16.37 -7.54 -7.07
N PRO A 159 -17.39 -8.33 -6.68
CA PRO A 159 -18.12 -8.16 -5.42
C PRO A 159 -17.30 -8.60 -4.20
N LEU A 160 -15.99 -8.32 -4.20
CA LEU A 160 -15.02 -8.78 -3.23
C LEU A 160 -15.35 -8.33 -1.81
N LYS A 161 -15.87 -7.11 -1.66
CA LYS A 161 -16.34 -6.60 -0.37
C LYS A 161 -17.43 -7.48 0.23
N ARG A 162 -18.45 -7.82 -0.57
CA ARG A 162 -19.55 -8.69 -0.14
C ARG A 162 -19.04 -10.10 0.15
N MET A 163 -18.18 -10.66 -0.70
CA MET A 163 -17.60 -11.99 -0.51
C MET A 163 -16.79 -12.08 0.79
N VAL A 164 -15.93 -11.10 1.07
CA VAL A 164 -15.13 -11.06 2.31
C VAL A 164 -16.03 -10.86 3.51
N GLU A 165 -17.02 -9.97 3.45
CA GLU A 165 -17.99 -9.79 4.54
C GLU A 165 -18.77 -11.08 4.84
N ASP A 166 -19.24 -11.79 3.83
CA ASP A 166 -19.95 -13.06 3.98
C ASP A 166 -19.04 -14.14 4.59
N MET A 167 -17.77 -14.21 4.16
CA MET A 167 -16.78 -15.12 4.74
C MET A 167 -16.43 -14.78 6.19
N LEU A 168 -16.44 -13.49 6.57
CA LEU A 168 -16.20 -13.05 7.94
C LEU A 168 -17.41 -13.25 8.86
N LYS A 169 -18.63 -13.40 8.32
CA LYS A 169 -19.88 -13.67 9.06
C LYS A 169 -20.19 -15.16 9.25
N ARG A 170 -19.68 -16.01 8.37
CA ARG A 170 -19.72 -17.48 8.50
C ARG A 170 -18.70 -17.95 9.53
#